data_AF-A0A6V7M2R0-F1
#
_entry.id   AF-A0A6V7M2R0-F1
#
_cell.length_a   1.000
_cell.length_b   1.000
_cell.length_c   1.000
_cell.angle_alpha   90.00
_cell.angle_beta   90.00
_cell.angle_gamma   90.00
#
_symmetry.space_group_name_H-M   'P 1'
#
loop_
_entity.id
_entity.type
_entity.pdbx_description
1 polymer ?
#
loop_
_entity_poly.entity_id
_entity_poly.type
_entity_poly.pdbx_seq_one_letter_code
_entity_poly.pdbx_strand_id
1 'polypeptide(L)' 'ALAADSVSESYPPDDYKCTPNEPFRWYCNYCVCSDNGDAPICTRMRCEAGEYNQDGTFRD' A
#
# COMPACT_ATOMS: atom_id res chain seq x y z
N ALA A 1 -5.23 20.30 -10.76
CA ALA A 1 -4.98 19.39 -9.63
C ALA A 1 -3.63 18.77 -9.88
N LEU A 2 -2.66 18.98 -8.98
CA LEU A 2 -1.37 18.32 -9.08
C LEU A 2 -1.67 16.81 -9.07
N ALA A 3 -1.34 16.12 -10.15
CA ALA A 3 -1.39 14.66 -10.15
C ALA A 3 -0.53 14.22 -8.97
N ALA A 4 -1.15 13.64 -7.94
CA ALA A 4 -0.41 13.01 -6.87
C ALA A 4 0.54 12.03 -7.57
N ASP A 5 1.84 12.25 -7.39
CA ASP A 5 2.90 11.50 -8.04
C ASP A 5 2.55 10.01 -7.89
N SER A 6 2.53 9.24 -8.97
CA SER A 6 2.04 7.84 -9.00
C SER A 6 2.72 6.92 -7.97
N VAL A 7 3.84 7.38 -7.42
CA VAL A 7 4.56 6.77 -6.30
C VAL A 7 3.79 6.89 -4.97
N SER A 8 3.11 8.01 -4.72
CA SER A 8 2.37 8.26 -3.47
C SER A 8 1.15 7.36 -3.30
N GLU A 9 0.50 6.95 -4.40
CA GLU A 9 -0.62 6.00 -4.33
C GLU A 9 -0.16 4.57 -3.97
N SER A 10 1.09 4.21 -4.28
CA SER A 10 1.63 2.86 -4.06
C SER A 10 2.01 2.54 -2.60
N TYR A 11 1.80 3.49 -1.68
CA TYR A 11 2.02 3.33 -0.24
C TYR A 11 0.76 3.70 0.55
N PRO A 12 0.45 2.96 1.64
CA PRO A 12 -0.57 3.41 2.58
C PRO A 12 -0.17 4.74 3.21
N PRO A 13 -1.13 5.63 3.52
CA PRO A 13 -0.84 6.81 4.32
C PRO A 13 -0.38 6.41 5.74
N ASP A 14 0.37 7.29 6.40
CA ASP A 14 0.94 7.03 7.74
C ASP A 14 -0.13 6.72 8.80
N ASP A 15 -1.35 7.24 8.62
CA ASP A 15 -2.50 7.04 9.49
C ASP A 15 -3.43 5.87 9.06
N TYR A 16 -3.01 5.09 8.07
CA TYR A 16 -3.74 3.90 7.62
C TYR A 16 -3.94 2.91 8.77
N LYS A 17 -5.20 2.52 9.01
CA LYS A 17 -5.56 1.55 10.04
C LYS A 17 -5.61 0.14 9.47
N CYS A 18 -4.93 -0.77 10.15
CA CYS A 18 -4.82 -2.18 9.78
C CYS A 18 -4.85 -3.07 11.02
N THR A 19 -5.04 -4.38 10.83
CA THR A 19 -5.00 -5.32 11.94
C THR A 19 -3.55 -5.48 12.44
N PRO A 20 -3.27 -5.28 13.74
CA PRO A 20 -1.92 -5.37 14.26
C PRO A 20 -1.20 -6.65 13.90
N ASN A 21 0.05 -6.52 13.45
CA ASN A 21 0.93 -7.62 13.02
C ASN A 21 0.42 -8.45 11.83
N GLU A 22 -0.71 -8.11 11.21
CA GLU A 22 -1.19 -8.85 10.05
C GLU A 22 -0.50 -8.39 8.76
N PRO A 23 -0.14 -9.34 7.88
CA PRO A 23 0.34 -9.03 6.56
C PRO A 23 -0.82 -8.68 5.63
N PHE A 24 -0.60 -7.72 4.75
CA PHE A 24 -1.55 -7.34 3.71
C PHE A 24 -0.81 -6.85 2.45
N ARG A 25 -1.57 -6.58 1.39
CA ARG A 25 -1.03 -5.97 0.17
C ARG A 25 -1.60 -4.57 0.00
N TRP A 26 -0.76 -3.69 -0.53
CA TRP A 26 -1.15 -2.36 -0.97
C TRP A 26 -0.62 -2.13 -2.38
N TYR A 27 -1.51 -2.22 -3.38
CA TYR A 27 -1.07 -2.40 -4.77
C TYR A 27 -0.07 -3.56 -4.88
N CYS A 28 1.01 -3.39 -5.64
CA CYS A 28 2.04 -4.41 -5.79
C CYS A 28 2.91 -4.61 -4.53
N ASN A 29 2.84 -3.70 -3.54
CA ASN A 29 3.68 -3.77 -2.35
C ASN A 29 3.12 -4.75 -1.32
N TYR A 30 4.03 -5.49 -0.68
CA TYR A 30 3.73 -6.28 0.51
C TYR A 30 3.95 -5.42 1.76
N CYS A 31 3.00 -5.47 2.68
CA CYS A 31 3.00 -4.67 3.90
C CYS A 31 2.78 -5.55 5.13
N VAL A 32 3.31 -5.10 6.27
CA VAL A 32 2.98 -5.66 7.59
C VAL A 32 2.54 -4.51 8.48
N CYS A 33 1.40 -4.67 9.14
CA CYS A 33 0.89 -3.69 10.09
C CYS A 33 1.73 -3.64 11.37
N SER A 34 1.95 -2.46 11.94
CA SER A 34 2.60 -2.35 13.25
C SER A 34 1.73 -2.95 14.37
N ASP A 35 2.30 -3.10 15.56
CA ASP A 35 1.60 -3.61 16.75
C ASP A 35 0.50 -2.67 17.27
N ASN A 36 0.54 -1.39 16.91
CA ASN A 36 -0.45 -0.38 17.30
C ASN A 36 -1.62 -0.26 16.30
N GLY A 37 -1.60 -1.02 15.20
CA GLY A 37 -2.67 -1.02 14.21
C GLY A 37 -2.62 0.15 13.22
N ASP A 38 -1.47 0.81 13.11
CA ASP A 38 -1.20 1.88 12.14
C ASP A 38 0.24 1.83 11.59
N ALA A 39 0.65 2.83 10.81
CA ALA A 39 2.00 2.99 10.28
C ALA A 39 2.60 1.69 9.69
N PRO A 40 1.98 1.10 8.65
CA PRO A 40 2.45 -0.15 8.09
C PRO A 40 3.83 -0.01 7.45
N ILE A 41 4.62 -1.07 7.54
CA ILE A 41 5.93 -1.15 6.88
C ILE A 41 5.75 -1.95 5.58
N CYS A 42 5.99 -1.30 4.45
CA CYS A 42 5.83 -1.88 3.12
C CYS A 42 7.15 -2.02 2.37
N THR A 43 7.21 -2.96 1.43
CA THR A 43 8.23 -2.96 0.37
C THR A 43 8.15 -1.67 -0.44
N ARG A 44 9.21 -1.35 -1.19
CA ARG A 44 9.29 -0.14 -2.04
C ARG A 44 9.36 -0.49 -3.53
N MET A 45 8.41 -1.30 -3.98
CA MET A 45 8.26 -1.65 -5.39
C MET A 45 7.63 -0.47 -6.14
N ARG A 46 8.12 -0.24 -7.36
CA ARG A 46 7.49 0.70 -8.29
C ARG A 46 6.31 -0.02 -8.93
N CYS A 47 5.10 0.21 -8.42
CA CYS A 47 3.90 -0.38 -9.02
C CYS A 47 3.58 0.32 -10.34
N GLU A 48 3.40 -0.45 -11.41
CA GLU A 48 2.99 0.11 -12.69
C GLU A 48 1.54 0.61 -12.61
N ALA A 49 1.32 1.80 -13.16
CA ALA A 49 0.02 2.46 -13.09
C ALA A 49 -1.02 1.63 -13.86
N GLY A 50 -2.07 1.21 -13.16
CA GLY A 50 -3.17 0.46 -13.76
C GLY A 50 -2.99 -1.06 -13.79
N GLU A 51 -1.90 -1.61 -13.24
CA GLU A 51 -1.73 -3.07 -13.13
C GLU A 51 -2.33 -3.68 -11.86
N TYR A 52 -2.26 -2.98 -10.73
CA TYR A 52 -2.74 -3.49 -9.44
C TYR A 52 -3.88 -2.64 -8.89
N ASN A 53 -4.83 -3.28 -8.24
CA ASN A 53 -5.80 -2.64 -7.37
C ASN A 53 -5.17 -2.33 -6.01
N GLN A 54 -5.78 -1.44 -5.25
CA GLN A 54 -5.27 -1.04 -3.94
C GLN A 54 -5.12 -2.22 -2.98
N ASP A 55 -5.98 -3.24 -3.05
CA ASP A 55 -5.90 -4.47 -2.25
C ASP A 55 -4.81 -5.46 -2.72
N GLY A 56 -4.08 -5.11 -3.77
CA GLY A 56 -3.02 -5.90 -4.38
C GLY A 56 -3.47 -7.02 -5.30
N THR A 57 -4.76 -7.08 -5.65
CA THR A 57 -5.22 -7.90 -6.77
C THR A 57 -4.77 -7.28 -8.10
N PHE A 58 -4.47 -8.12 -9.10
CA PHE A 58 -4.12 -7.65 -10.44
C PHE A 58 -5.38 -7.18 -11.18
N ARG A 59 -5.24 -6.16 -12.01
CA ARG A 59 -6.29 -5.62 -12.89
C ARG A 59 -6.18 -6.36 -14.23
N ASP A 60 -7.15 -7.23 -14.51
CA ASP A 60 -7.29 -7.89 -15.82
C ASP A 60 -7.63 -6.89 -16.95
#